data_AF-K1UET1-F1
#
_entry.id   AF-K1UET1-F1
#
_cell.length_a   1.000
_cell.length_b   1.000
_cell.length_c   1.000
_cell.angle_alpha   90.00
_cell.angle_beta   90.00
_cell.angle_gamma   90.00
#
_symmetry.space_group_name_H-M   'P 1'
#
loop_
_entity.id
_entity.type
_entity.pdbx_description
1 polymer ?
#
loop_
_entity_poly.entity_id
_entity_poly.type
_entity_poly.pdbx_seq_one_letter_code
_entity_poly.pdbx_strand_id
1 'polypeptide(L)'
;PTLALLVQREAEISAFAAEPFYTVQLDCGFPATTDRMKDRTDADAIANACKGKAVTVKSVERKEKSEKAPALYDLTSLQRDANRVLGYTSQQTLDYLQALYEKKLCTYPRTDSRYLTDDMEGSVPGLVAAAAAVCGMEKPPTICAKQVCSRQKVTDHHAIVPTISAEKVDMASLPLGEREVLKLAARGLLRAVDEPHRYAETVITVDCAGQSFTAKGKTVLAPGWKRYEQEQAEAAPALPVVTENQTLSVSAASVKTGKTTPPKHFTEAICCERGIRIAHRKE
;
A
#
# COMPACT_ATOMS: atom_id res chain seq x y z
N PRO A 1 -29.91 3.64 1.83
CA PRO A 1 -28.67 3.95 2.58
C PRO A 1 -27.43 4.08 1.68
N THR A 2 -27.15 3.06 0.87
CA THR A 2 -26.00 2.95 -0.05
C THR A 2 -25.93 4.08 -1.09
N LEU A 3 -27.05 4.35 -1.78
CA LEU A 3 -27.17 5.46 -2.73
C LEU A 3 -27.00 6.82 -2.05
N ALA A 4 -27.48 6.98 -0.82
CA ALA A 4 -27.37 8.23 -0.08
C ALA A 4 -25.91 8.58 0.25
N LEU A 5 -25.07 7.58 0.57
CA LEU A 5 -23.63 7.79 0.79
C LEU A 5 -22.91 8.25 -0.49
N LEU A 6 -23.26 7.66 -1.64
CA LEU A 6 -22.73 8.08 -2.94
C LEU A 6 -23.12 9.52 -3.28
N VAL A 7 -24.41 9.85 -3.12
CA VAL A 7 -24.94 11.20 -3.37
C VAL A 7 -24.31 12.22 -2.44
N GLN A 8 -24.16 11.91 -1.15
CA GLN A 8 -23.51 12.80 -0.19
C GLN A 8 -22.05 13.05 -0.57
N ARG A 9 -21.32 12.01 -0.98
CA ARG A 9 -19.93 12.14 -1.41
C ARG A 9 -19.80 12.99 -2.67
N GLU A 10 -20.69 12.82 -3.62
CA GLU A 10 -20.69 13.62 -4.84
C GLU A 10 -21.05 15.08 -4.56
N ALA A 11 -21.95 15.33 -3.61
CA ALA A 11 -22.26 16.68 -3.13
C ALA A 11 -21.05 17.33 -2.42
N GLU A 12 -20.30 16.59 -1.59
CA GLU A 12 -19.06 17.06 -0.96
C GLU A 12 -18.00 17.44 -2.01
N ILE A 13 -17.84 16.61 -3.05
CA ILE A 13 -16.88 16.86 -4.13
C ILE A 13 -17.32 18.06 -4.96
N SER A 14 -18.61 18.17 -5.29
CA SER A 14 -19.17 19.28 -6.07
C SER A 14 -19.09 20.60 -5.33
N ALA A 15 -19.25 20.60 -4.00
CA ALA A 15 -19.15 21.79 -3.16
C ALA A 15 -17.70 22.14 -2.79
N PHE A 16 -16.71 21.31 -3.14
CA PHE A 16 -15.32 21.53 -2.76
C PHE A 16 -14.68 22.65 -3.57
N ALA A 17 -14.36 23.76 -2.91
CA ALA A 17 -13.54 24.82 -3.47
C ALA A 17 -12.06 24.55 -3.16
N ALA A 18 -11.24 24.35 -4.20
CA ALA A 18 -9.81 24.16 -4.03
C ALA A 18 -9.15 25.48 -3.58
N GLU A 19 -8.53 25.46 -2.41
CA GLU A 19 -7.79 26.59 -1.85
C GLU A 19 -6.29 26.42 -2.14
N PRO A 20 -5.59 27.48 -2.61
CA PRO A 20 -4.15 27.44 -2.75
C PRO A 20 -3.48 27.40 -1.37
N PHE A 21 -2.38 26.66 -1.28
CA PHE A 21 -1.47 26.72 -0.14
C PHE A 21 -0.03 26.83 -0.64
N TYR A 22 0.82 27.42 0.18
CA TYR A 22 2.21 27.67 -0.14
C TYR A 22 3.11 26.96 0.88
N THR A 23 4.21 26.40 0.41
CA THR A 23 5.24 25.78 1.26
C THR A 23 6.59 26.25 0.76
N VAL A 24 7.51 26.58 1.66
CA VAL A 24 8.88 26.91 1.28
C VAL A 24 9.72 25.64 1.35
N GLN A 25 10.41 25.32 0.26
CA GLN A 25 11.37 24.24 0.19
C GLN A 25 12.79 24.81 0.24
N LEU A 26 13.59 24.33 1.19
CA LEU A 26 15.02 24.53 1.26
C LEU A 26 15.75 23.29 0.76
N ASP A 27 16.88 23.53 0.09
CA ASP A 27 17.87 22.51 -0.20
C ASP A 27 19.16 22.82 0.58
N CYS A 28 19.44 22.01 1.59
CA CYS A 28 20.64 22.09 2.43
C CYS A 28 21.49 20.80 2.38
N GLY A 29 21.48 20.12 1.23
CA GLY A 29 22.02 18.76 1.06
C GLY A 29 20.93 17.68 1.13
N PHE A 30 19.72 18.07 1.51
CA PHE A 30 18.48 17.32 1.38
C PHE A 30 17.30 18.31 1.34
N PRO A 31 16.17 17.94 0.72
CA PRO A 31 15.00 18.81 0.65
C PRO A 31 14.27 18.85 2.01
N ALA A 32 14.12 20.04 2.58
CA ALA A 32 13.32 20.31 3.78
C ALA A 32 12.22 21.33 3.48
N THR A 33 11.03 21.16 4.06
CA THR A 33 9.87 22.01 3.77
C THR A 33 9.25 22.58 5.04
N THR A 34 8.70 23.79 4.95
CA THR A 34 7.85 24.36 6.00
C THR A 34 6.47 23.68 6.05
N ASP A 35 5.71 23.99 7.09
CA ASP A 35 4.27 23.77 7.10
C ASP A 35 3.56 24.60 6.00
N ARG A 36 2.30 24.22 5.73
CA ARG A 36 1.45 24.88 4.74
C ARG A 36 1.04 26.28 5.22
N MET A 37 1.23 27.27 4.37
CA MET A 37 0.84 28.67 4.56
C MET A 37 -0.29 29.04 3.61
N LYS A 38 -1.13 29.99 4.02
CA LYS A 38 -2.23 30.52 3.18
C LYS A 38 -1.76 31.67 2.30
N ASP A 39 -0.84 32.49 2.81
CA ASP A 39 -0.39 33.70 2.14
C ASP A 39 0.94 33.49 1.41
N ARG A 40 0.96 33.85 0.13
CA ARG A 40 2.15 33.73 -0.71
C ARG A 40 3.25 34.70 -0.30
N THR A 41 2.87 35.91 0.13
CA THR A 41 3.80 36.95 0.58
C THR A 41 4.68 36.48 1.72
N ASP A 42 4.10 35.72 2.65
CA ASP A 42 4.80 35.19 3.81
C ASP A 42 5.78 34.09 3.38
N ALA A 43 5.36 33.22 2.46
CA ALA A 43 6.23 32.20 1.89
C ALA A 43 7.41 32.81 1.10
N ASP A 44 7.17 33.88 0.31
CA ASP A 44 8.21 34.60 -0.42
C ASP A 44 9.17 35.32 0.55
N ALA A 45 8.65 35.92 1.63
CA ALA A 45 9.47 36.55 2.67
C ALA A 45 10.38 35.54 3.37
N ILE A 46 9.86 34.35 3.71
CA ILE A 46 10.63 33.26 4.32
C ILE A 46 11.70 32.74 3.35
N ALA A 47 11.35 32.49 2.08
CA ALA A 47 12.30 32.02 1.08
C ALA A 47 13.46 33.01 0.88
N ASN A 48 13.16 34.30 0.80
CA ASN A 48 14.17 35.36 0.70
C ASN A 48 15.02 35.47 1.96
N ALA A 49 14.41 35.34 3.14
CA ALA A 49 15.12 35.40 4.42
C ALA A 49 16.09 34.22 4.61
N CYS A 50 15.82 33.06 4.00
CA CYS A 50 16.64 31.85 4.10
C CYS A 50 17.73 31.76 3.02
N LYS A 51 17.60 32.51 1.93
CA LYS A 51 18.52 32.44 0.78
C LYS A 51 19.94 32.82 1.19
N GLY A 52 20.90 31.90 0.95
CA GLY A 52 22.32 32.12 1.26
C GLY A 52 22.67 32.12 2.75
N LYS A 53 21.74 31.76 3.64
CA LYS A 53 22.02 31.60 5.07
C LYS A 53 22.44 30.17 5.41
N ALA A 54 22.99 30.03 6.60
CA ALA A 54 23.20 28.73 7.21
C ALA A 54 21.89 28.21 7.84
N VAL A 55 21.75 26.89 7.88
CA VAL A 55 20.71 26.17 8.59
C VAL A 55 21.35 25.41 9.76
N THR A 56 20.68 25.38 10.90
CA THR A 56 21.09 24.57 12.05
C THR A 56 20.14 23.41 12.23
N VAL A 57 20.66 22.19 12.32
CA VAL A 57 19.88 21.00 12.67
C VAL A 57 19.42 21.12 14.12
N LYS A 58 18.10 21.17 14.33
CA LYS A 58 17.48 21.28 15.66
C LYS A 58 17.18 19.92 16.26
N SER A 59 16.71 18.97 15.46
CA SER A 59 16.43 17.62 15.92
C SER A 59 16.60 16.60 14.80
N VAL A 60 17.01 15.39 15.19
CA VAL A 60 17.07 14.22 14.30
C VAL A 60 16.36 13.06 14.99
N GLU A 61 15.12 12.81 14.58
CA GLU A 61 14.35 11.67 15.09
C GLU A 61 14.43 10.51 14.11
N ARG A 62 14.93 9.36 14.58
CA ARG A 62 14.88 8.10 13.85
C ARG A 62 13.99 7.11 14.58
N LYS A 63 12.93 6.62 13.93
CA LYS A 63 12.00 5.63 14.48
C LYS A 63 11.94 4.42 13.57
N GLU A 64 12.23 3.24 14.13
CA GLU A 64 12.03 1.98 13.42
C GLU A 64 10.56 1.57 13.49
N LYS A 65 10.01 1.23 12.34
CA LYS A 65 8.63 0.79 12.18
C LYS A 65 8.60 -0.58 11.51
N SER A 66 7.58 -1.34 11.87
CA SER A 66 7.32 -2.67 11.32
C SER A 66 5.88 -2.73 10.84
N GLU A 67 5.70 -3.13 9.58
CA GLU A 67 4.42 -3.28 8.92
C GLU A 67 4.15 -4.77 8.72
N LYS A 68 3.17 -5.30 9.47
CA LYS A 68 2.79 -6.72 9.40
C LYS A 68 2.31 -7.08 8.00
N ALA A 69 2.56 -8.32 7.61
CA ALA A 69 2.05 -8.84 6.36
C ALA A 69 0.51 -8.80 6.33
N PRO A 70 -0.09 -8.58 5.15
CA PRO A 70 -1.53 -8.69 4.98
C PRO A 70 -1.99 -10.13 5.24
N ALA A 71 -3.20 -10.30 5.77
CA ALA A 71 -3.81 -11.62 5.89
C ALA A 71 -4.18 -12.19 4.51
N LEU A 72 -4.40 -13.51 4.44
CA LEU A 72 -4.82 -14.20 3.22
C LEU A 72 -6.15 -13.63 2.68
N TYR A 73 -6.46 -13.99 1.44
CA TYR A 73 -7.69 -13.54 0.80
C TYR A 73 -8.91 -14.35 1.25
N ASP A 74 -9.94 -13.63 1.64
CA ASP A 74 -11.34 -14.06 1.51
C ASP A 74 -11.89 -13.60 0.13
N LEU A 75 -13.12 -13.97 -0.21
CA LEU A 75 -13.71 -13.60 -1.50
C LEU A 75 -13.77 -12.07 -1.70
N THR A 76 -14.20 -11.35 -0.67
CA THR A 76 -14.43 -9.91 -0.71
C THR A 76 -13.12 -9.12 -0.92
N SER A 77 -12.07 -9.49 -0.19
CA SER A 77 -10.74 -8.87 -0.27
C SER A 77 -10.05 -9.21 -1.59
N LEU A 78 -10.25 -10.41 -2.13
CA LEU A 78 -9.74 -10.75 -3.47
C LEU A 78 -10.46 -9.96 -4.56
N GLN A 79 -11.79 -9.85 -4.50
CA GLN A 79 -12.58 -9.03 -5.42
C GLN A 79 -12.15 -7.57 -5.39
N ARG A 80 -11.91 -7.02 -4.19
CA ARG A 80 -11.41 -5.65 -4.02
C ARG A 80 -10.05 -5.44 -4.67
N ASP A 81 -9.11 -6.36 -4.44
CA ASP A 81 -7.77 -6.25 -5.00
C ASP A 81 -7.76 -6.51 -6.51
N ALA A 82 -8.58 -7.44 -7.00
CA ALA A 82 -8.75 -7.70 -8.44
C ALA A 82 -9.35 -6.48 -9.16
N ASN A 83 -10.31 -5.79 -8.54
CA ASN A 83 -10.83 -4.53 -9.08
C ASN A 83 -9.75 -3.45 -9.13
N ARG A 84 -8.99 -3.26 -8.04
CA ARG A 84 -7.94 -2.24 -7.96
C ARG A 84 -6.80 -2.49 -8.95
N VAL A 85 -6.34 -3.74 -9.07
CA VAL A 85 -5.11 -4.09 -9.80
C VAL A 85 -5.40 -4.52 -11.23
N LEU A 86 -6.49 -5.24 -11.46
CA LEU A 86 -6.82 -5.86 -12.75
C LEU A 86 -8.04 -5.22 -13.44
N GLY A 87 -8.78 -4.34 -12.75
CA GLY A 87 -10.00 -3.74 -13.28
C GLY A 87 -11.19 -4.71 -13.40
N TYR A 88 -11.12 -5.89 -12.78
CA TYR A 88 -12.20 -6.86 -12.83
C TYR A 88 -13.34 -6.49 -11.87
N THR A 89 -14.57 -6.70 -12.32
CA THR A 89 -15.76 -6.58 -11.46
C THR A 89 -15.76 -7.70 -10.42
N SER A 90 -16.56 -7.50 -9.36
CA SER A 90 -16.77 -8.51 -8.32
C SER A 90 -17.28 -9.84 -8.91
N GLN A 91 -18.19 -9.79 -9.89
CA GLN A 91 -18.76 -10.98 -10.53
C GLN A 91 -17.72 -11.69 -11.41
N GLN A 92 -16.99 -10.97 -12.25
CA GLN A 92 -15.94 -11.56 -13.09
C GLN A 92 -14.89 -12.29 -12.24
N THR A 93 -14.46 -11.67 -11.14
CA THR A 93 -13.49 -12.29 -10.23
C THR A 93 -14.02 -13.60 -9.63
N LEU A 94 -15.30 -13.63 -9.25
CA LEU A 94 -15.93 -14.85 -8.73
C LEU A 94 -16.03 -15.93 -9.81
N ASP A 95 -16.42 -15.58 -11.03
CA ASP A 95 -16.55 -16.53 -12.14
C ASP A 95 -15.20 -17.16 -12.49
N TYR A 96 -14.14 -16.36 -12.56
CA TYR A 96 -12.78 -16.86 -12.78
C TYR A 96 -12.29 -17.73 -11.63
N LEU A 97 -12.55 -17.35 -10.38
CA LEU A 97 -12.16 -18.13 -9.22
C LEU A 97 -12.92 -19.46 -9.14
N GLN A 98 -14.20 -19.47 -9.51
CA GLN A 98 -15.01 -20.68 -9.60
C GLN A 98 -14.44 -21.66 -10.66
N ALA A 99 -14.07 -21.16 -11.84
CA ALA A 99 -13.43 -21.96 -12.88
C ALA A 99 -12.09 -22.55 -12.43
N LEU A 100 -11.27 -21.77 -11.72
CA LEU A 100 -10.00 -22.24 -11.14
C LEU A 100 -10.21 -23.32 -10.07
N TYR A 101 -11.25 -23.19 -9.25
CA TYR A 101 -11.60 -24.17 -8.23
C TYR A 101 -12.04 -25.50 -8.85
N GLU A 102 -12.87 -25.46 -9.90
CA GLU A 102 -13.29 -26.66 -10.65
C GLU A 102 -12.11 -27.36 -11.32
N LYS A 103 -11.10 -26.59 -11.77
CA LYS A 103 -9.81 -27.10 -12.25
C LYS A 103 -8.86 -27.55 -11.13
N LYS A 104 -9.29 -27.44 -9.86
CA LYS A 104 -8.51 -27.78 -8.64
C LYS A 104 -7.21 -26.98 -8.49
N LEU A 105 -7.17 -25.74 -8.99
CA LEU A 105 -5.99 -24.86 -8.93
C LEU A 105 -6.00 -23.90 -7.73
N CYS A 106 -7.18 -23.66 -7.16
CA CYS A 106 -7.33 -22.91 -5.92
C CYS A 106 -8.31 -23.61 -4.99
N THR A 107 -8.36 -23.13 -3.76
CA THR A 107 -9.29 -23.63 -2.74
C THR A 107 -10.66 -22.98 -2.89
N TYR A 108 -11.61 -23.40 -2.05
CA TYR A 108 -13.03 -23.05 -2.21
C TYR A 108 -13.24 -21.52 -2.28
N PRO A 109 -13.91 -21.01 -3.33
CA PRO A 109 -13.93 -19.59 -3.67
C PRO A 109 -14.87 -18.74 -2.81
N ARG A 110 -15.87 -19.34 -2.15
CA ARG A 110 -16.91 -18.62 -1.40
C ARG A 110 -16.67 -18.71 0.09
N THR A 111 -15.59 -18.08 0.53
CA THR A 111 -15.15 -18.04 1.92
C THR A 111 -15.06 -16.59 2.40
N ASP A 112 -15.40 -16.38 3.67
CA ASP A 112 -15.19 -15.15 4.42
C ASP A 112 -13.98 -15.25 5.36
N SER A 113 -13.35 -16.42 5.47
CA SER A 113 -12.14 -16.59 6.28
C SER A 113 -10.89 -16.11 5.55
N ARG A 114 -9.99 -15.51 6.33
CA ARG A 114 -8.65 -15.07 5.92
C ARG A 114 -7.54 -15.91 6.56
N TYR A 115 -7.89 -17.08 7.10
CA TYR A 115 -6.99 -17.99 7.80
C TYR A 115 -7.08 -19.42 7.26
N LEU A 116 -6.01 -20.18 7.47
CA LEU A 116 -5.97 -21.64 7.30
C LEU A 116 -6.19 -22.32 8.66
N THR A 117 -6.57 -23.60 8.64
CA THR A 117 -6.66 -24.39 9.87
C THR A 117 -5.26 -24.78 10.36
N ASP A 118 -5.13 -25.09 11.65
CA ASP A 118 -3.84 -25.46 12.25
C ASP A 118 -3.27 -26.75 11.62
N ASP A 119 -4.14 -27.67 11.20
CA ASP A 119 -3.75 -28.91 10.51
C ASP A 119 -3.08 -28.68 9.15
N MET A 120 -3.30 -27.51 8.53
CA MET A 120 -2.69 -27.14 7.26
C MET A 120 -1.28 -26.55 7.41
N GLU A 121 -0.80 -26.28 8.62
CA GLU A 121 0.50 -25.62 8.86
C GLU A 121 1.65 -26.35 8.15
N GLY A 122 1.67 -27.69 8.23
CA GLY A 122 2.69 -28.52 7.57
C GLY A 122 2.62 -28.51 6.02
N SER A 123 1.47 -28.14 5.46
CA SER A 123 1.27 -28.05 4.00
C SER A 123 1.64 -26.68 3.43
N VAL A 124 1.73 -25.63 4.27
CA VAL A 124 2.01 -24.25 3.84
C VAL A 124 3.27 -24.13 2.97
N PRO A 125 4.41 -24.78 3.28
CA PRO A 125 5.60 -24.70 2.42
C PRO A 125 5.35 -25.20 0.98
N GLY A 126 4.50 -26.22 0.81
CA GLY A 126 4.09 -26.71 -0.51
C GLY A 126 3.19 -25.72 -1.25
N LEU A 127 2.24 -25.10 -0.55
CA LEU A 127 1.39 -24.05 -1.13
C LEU A 127 2.21 -22.82 -1.55
N VAL A 128 3.23 -22.45 -0.76
CA VAL A 128 4.18 -21.38 -1.08
C VAL A 128 5.01 -21.73 -2.31
N ALA A 129 5.43 -22.98 -2.45
CA ALA A 129 6.14 -23.42 -3.64
C ALA A 129 5.29 -23.30 -4.91
N ALA A 130 4.04 -23.76 -4.84
CA ALA A 130 3.08 -23.61 -5.94
C ALA A 130 2.82 -22.13 -6.27
N ALA A 131 2.63 -21.28 -5.24
CA ALA A 131 2.40 -19.86 -5.43
C ALA A 131 3.59 -19.14 -6.10
N ALA A 132 4.81 -19.46 -5.69
CA ALA A 132 6.04 -18.95 -6.29
C ALA A 132 6.16 -19.34 -7.77
N ALA A 133 5.88 -20.60 -8.10
CA ALA A 133 5.87 -21.10 -9.48
C ALA A 133 4.82 -20.39 -10.35
N VAL A 134 3.57 -20.30 -9.87
CA VAL A 134 2.46 -19.57 -10.54
C VAL A 134 2.85 -18.13 -10.87
N CYS A 135 3.57 -17.47 -9.96
CA CYS A 135 3.95 -16.06 -10.13
C CYS A 135 5.25 -15.86 -10.90
N GLY A 136 6.06 -16.91 -11.10
CA GLY A 136 7.43 -16.78 -11.58
C GLY A 136 8.32 -15.95 -10.64
N MET A 137 8.12 -16.10 -9.31
CA MET A 137 8.84 -15.34 -8.29
C MET A 137 9.61 -16.28 -7.36
N GLU A 138 10.59 -15.75 -6.64
CA GLU A 138 11.27 -16.49 -5.58
C GLU A 138 10.38 -16.69 -4.34
N LYS A 139 10.65 -17.76 -3.60
CA LYS A 139 9.99 -18.04 -2.31
C LYS A 139 10.55 -17.10 -1.23
N PRO A 140 9.79 -16.80 -0.16
CA PRO A 140 10.34 -16.03 0.93
C PRO A 140 11.46 -16.83 1.62
N PRO A 141 12.51 -16.16 2.13
CA PRO A 141 13.64 -16.84 2.79
C PRO A 141 13.19 -17.58 4.06
N THR A 142 12.18 -17.05 4.75
CA THR A 142 11.53 -17.65 5.91
C THR A 142 10.04 -17.75 5.63
N ILE A 143 9.44 -18.92 5.88
CA ILE A 143 7.98 -19.13 5.74
C ILE A 143 7.34 -19.07 7.13
N CYS A 144 6.63 -17.98 7.41
CA CYS A 144 5.91 -17.76 8.65
C CYS A 144 4.53 -18.45 8.65
N ALA A 145 4.48 -19.79 8.56
CA ALA A 145 3.22 -20.55 8.43
C ALA A 145 2.21 -20.29 9.57
N LYS A 146 2.69 -20.13 10.81
CA LYS A 146 1.87 -19.79 11.99
C LYS A 146 1.13 -18.46 11.88
N GLN A 147 1.60 -17.53 11.04
CA GLN A 147 0.94 -16.23 10.83
C GLN A 147 -0.41 -16.38 10.14
N VAL A 148 -0.56 -17.41 9.31
CA VAL A 148 -1.75 -17.64 8.49
C VAL A 148 -2.63 -18.80 9.00
N CYS A 149 -2.14 -19.61 9.93
CA CYS A 149 -2.89 -20.73 10.50
C CYS A 149 -3.52 -20.34 11.85
N SER A 150 -4.83 -20.48 11.97
CA SER A 150 -5.56 -20.29 13.23
C SER A 150 -6.95 -20.91 13.16
N ARG A 151 -7.14 -22.09 13.78
CA ARG A 151 -8.45 -22.76 13.82
C ARG A 151 -9.59 -21.89 14.37
N GLN A 152 -9.30 -21.02 15.34
CA GLN A 152 -10.29 -20.13 15.96
C GLN A 152 -10.82 -19.04 15.01
N LYS A 153 -10.08 -18.73 13.94
CA LYS A 153 -10.41 -17.67 12.98
C LYS A 153 -10.85 -18.21 11.62
N VAL A 154 -10.97 -19.54 11.51
CA VAL A 154 -11.55 -20.21 10.37
C VAL A 154 -13.05 -20.32 10.60
N THR A 155 -13.83 -19.93 9.59
CA THR A 155 -15.28 -20.10 9.56
C THR A 155 -15.61 -21.47 8.96
N ASP A 156 -16.69 -21.61 8.18
CA ASP A 156 -17.04 -22.87 7.53
C ASP A 156 -16.00 -23.31 6.48
N HIS A 157 -15.26 -22.34 5.92
CA HIS A 157 -14.20 -22.56 4.94
C HIS A 157 -12.95 -21.78 5.32
N HIS A 158 -11.79 -22.27 4.91
CA HIS A 158 -10.52 -21.57 5.07
C HIS A 158 -10.30 -20.56 3.94
N ALA A 159 -9.21 -19.79 4.01
CA ALA A 159 -8.87 -18.77 3.02
C ALA A 159 -8.64 -19.31 1.60
N ILE A 160 -8.76 -18.41 0.62
CA ILE A 160 -8.47 -18.68 -0.80
C ILE A 160 -6.95 -18.71 -0.99
N VAL A 161 -6.43 -19.88 -1.35
CA VAL A 161 -5.02 -20.12 -1.65
C VAL A 161 -4.88 -21.00 -2.90
N PRO A 162 -3.77 -20.89 -3.66
CA PRO A 162 -3.48 -21.86 -4.69
C PRO A 162 -3.25 -23.24 -4.05
N THR A 163 -3.63 -24.29 -4.77
CA THR A 163 -3.38 -25.68 -4.37
C THR A 163 -2.01 -26.14 -4.86
N ILE A 164 -1.51 -27.27 -4.36
CA ILE A 164 -0.22 -27.86 -4.81
C ILE A 164 -0.27 -28.21 -6.30
N SER A 165 -1.44 -28.57 -6.85
CA SER A 165 -1.61 -28.83 -8.28
C SER A 165 -1.34 -27.61 -9.16
N ALA A 166 -1.47 -26.39 -8.62
CA ALA A 166 -1.16 -25.17 -9.35
C ALA A 166 0.33 -25.03 -9.70
N GLU A 167 1.23 -25.76 -9.03
CA GLU A 167 2.67 -25.76 -9.36
C GLU A 167 2.95 -26.31 -10.75
N LYS A 168 2.13 -27.26 -11.22
CA LYS A 168 2.35 -28.00 -12.48
C LYS A 168 1.51 -27.46 -13.64
N VAL A 169 0.68 -26.46 -13.40
CA VAL A 169 -0.19 -25.92 -14.44
C VAL A 169 0.63 -25.12 -15.45
N ASP A 170 0.37 -25.34 -16.74
CA ASP A 170 0.87 -24.42 -17.75
C ASP A 170 0.06 -23.12 -17.68
N MET A 171 0.64 -22.09 -17.06
CA MET A 171 0.03 -20.76 -16.93
C MET A 171 -0.32 -20.13 -18.28
N ALA A 172 0.35 -20.51 -19.39
CA ALA A 172 0.03 -19.99 -20.72
C ALA A 172 -1.27 -20.59 -21.28
N SER A 173 -1.64 -21.80 -20.83
CA SER A 173 -2.87 -22.49 -21.26
C SER A 173 -4.15 -21.95 -20.59
N LEU A 174 -4.02 -21.23 -19.48
CA LEU A 174 -5.17 -20.65 -18.77
C LEU A 174 -5.69 -19.39 -19.47
N PRO A 175 -7.02 -19.19 -19.51
CA PRO A 175 -7.61 -17.92 -19.92
C PRO A 175 -7.02 -16.76 -19.12
N LEU A 176 -6.84 -15.60 -19.77
CA LEU A 176 -6.18 -14.44 -19.17
C LEU A 176 -6.81 -14.04 -17.82
N GLY A 177 -8.14 -13.99 -17.73
CA GLY A 177 -8.86 -13.65 -16.49
C GLY A 177 -8.52 -14.58 -15.34
N GLU A 178 -8.65 -15.89 -15.55
CA GLU A 178 -8.30 -16.92 -14.57
C GLU A 178 -6.83 -16.85 -14.17
N ARG A 179 -5.93 -16.71 -15.15
CA ARG A 179 -4.49 -16.64 -14.91
C ARG A 179 -4.11 -15.48 -13.99
N GLU A 180 -4.66 -14.30 -14.23
CA GLU A 180 -4.33 -13.12 -13.43
C GLU A 180 -4.97 -13.18 -12.03
N VAL A 181 -6.17 -13.75 -11.88
CA VAL A 181 -6.78 -14.01 -10.57
C VAL A 181 -5.98 -15.04 -9.77
N LEU A 182 -5.51 -16.12 -10.41
CA LEU A 182 -4.67 -17.12 -9.75
C LEU A 182 -3.33 -16.53 -9.28
N LYS A 183 -2.67 -15.72 -10.11
CA LYS A 183 -1.46 -14.97 -9.73
C LYS A 183 -1.73 -14.03 -8.56
N LEU A 184 -2.87 -13.34 -8.55
CA LEU A 184 -3.23 -12.44 -7.46
C LEU A 184 -3.40 -13.21 -6.14
N ALA A 185 -4.13 -14.32 -6.14
CA ALA A 185 -4.28 -15.19 -4.97
C ALA A 185 -2.94 -15.77 -4.50
N ALA A 186 -2.10 -16.23 -5.43
CA ALA A 186 -0.76 -16.74 -5.14
C ALA A 186 0.16 -15.67 -4.52
N ARG A 187 0.17 -14.44 -5.05
CA ARG A 187 0.87 -13.29 -4.44
C ARG A 187 0.34 -12.96 -3.05
N GLY A 188 -0.97 -13.08 -2.85
CA GLY A 188 -1.60 -12.96 -1.53
C GLY A 188 -0.97 -13.91 -0.51
N LEU A 189 -0.84 -15.18 -0.88
CA LEU A 189 -0.20 -16.20 -0.04
C LEU A 189 1.27 -15.85 0.24
N LEU A 190 2.06 -15.52 -0.80
CA LEU A 190 3.48 -15.18 -0.65
C LEU A 190 3.70 -13.99 0.29
N ARG A 191 2.85 -12.96 0.21
CA ARG A 191 2.89 -11.83 1.14
C ARG A 191 2.53 -12.26 2.56
N ALA A 192 1.44 -13.01 2.72
CA ALA A 192 0.89 -13.37 4.01
C ALA A 192 1.79 -14.31 4.83
N VAL A 193 2.71 -15.05 4.18
CA VAL A 193 3.65 -15.94 4.86
C VAL A 193 5.06 -15.37 4.99
N ASP A 194 5.33 -14.17 4.47
CA ASP A 194 6.65 -13.53 4.59
C ASP A 194 6.73 -12.70 5.87
N GLU A 195 7.95 -12.31 6.22
CA GLU A 195 8.25 -11.49 7.37
C GLU A 195 7.68 -10.07 7.23
N PRO A 196 7.43 -9.37 8.36
CA PRO A 196 7.04 -7.97 8.36
C PRO A 196 8.03 -7.08 7.58
N HIS A 197 7.49 -6.11 6.84
CA HIS A 197 8.30 -5.07 6.22
C HIS A 197 8.82 -4.13 7.31
N ARG A 198 10.15 -3.97 7.43
CA ARG A 198 10.79 -3.10 8.42
C ARG A 198 11.47 -1.92 7.75
N TYR A 199 11.27 -0.74 8.29
CA TYR A 199 11.85 0.50 7.79
C TYR A 199 12.13 1.48 8.92
N ALA A 200 13.12 2.35 8.73
CA ALA A 200 13.36 3.50 9.58
C ALA A 200 12.75 4.74 8.94
N GLU A 201 11.90 5.44 9.67
CA GLU A 201 11.53 6.81 9.34
C GLU A 201 12.48 7.76 10.04
N THR A 202 13.06 8.68 9.28
CA THR A 202 13.90 9.74 9.79
C THR A 202 13.22 11.07 9.54
N VAL A 203 13.07 11.86 10.60
CA VAL A 203 12.54 13.23 10.57
C VAL A 203 13.65 14.15 11.04
N ILE A 204 14.11 15.03 10.16
CA ILE A 204 15.11 16.05 10.48
C ILE A 204 14.38 17.39 10.53
N THR A 205 14.52 18.10 11.65
CA THR A 205 14.06 19.49 11.77
C THR A 205 15.25 20.41 11.72
N VAL A 206 15.22 21.39 10.82
CA VAL A 206 16.26 22.41 10.68
C VAL A 206 15.66 23.80 10.87
N ASP A 207 16.44 24.70 11.46
CA ASP A 207 16.10 26.11 11.57
C ASP A 207 16.91 26.93 10.56
N CYS A 208 16.23 27.76 9.78
CA CYS A 208 16.85 28.79 8.96
C CYS A 208 16.21 30.13 9.28
N ALA A 209 17.01 31.11 9.72
CA ALA A 209 16.52 32.47 10.01
C ALA A 209 15.33 32.51 11.00
N GLY A 210 15.27 31.59 11.97
CA GLY A 210 14.15 31.49 12.92
C GLY A 210 12.89 30.82 12.36
N GLN A 211 12.99 30.19 11.18
CA GLN A 211 11.91 29.42 10.56
C GLN A 211 12.26 27.93 10.57
N SER A 212 11.29 27.11 10.95
CA SER A 212 11.44 25.65 11.04
C SER A 212 11.10 24.97 9.72
N PHE A 213 11.95 24.05 9.30
CA PHE A 213 11.77 23.20 8.12
C PHE A 213 11.93 21.74 8.51
N THR A 214 11.12 20.88 7.90
CA THR A 214 11.14 19.44 8.16
C THR A 214 11.49 18.68 6.90
N ALA A 215 12.43 17.74 7.01
CA ALA A 215 12.70 16.71 6.01
C ALA A 215 12.28 15.35 6.55
N LYS A 216 11.65 14.54 5.70
CA LYS A 216 11.21 13.18 6.04
C LYS A 216 11.82 12.20 5.05
N GLY A 217 12.47 11.16 5.56
CA GLY A 217 13.07 10.09 4.78
C GLY A 217 12.61 8.73 5.27
N LYS A 218 12.64 7.76 4.38
CA LYS A 218 12.33 6.37 4.70
C LYS A 218 13.46 5.47 4.18
N THR A 219 14.07 4.73 5.09
CA THR A 219 15.11 3.74 4.75
C THR A 219 14.57 2.34 5.01
N VAL A 220 14.52 1.49 3.99
CA VAL A 220 14.09 0.09 4.14
C VAL A 220 15.19 -0.69 4.86
N LEU A 221 14.85 -1.30 6.00
CA LEU A 221 15.75 -2.15 6.78
C LEU A 221 15.58 -3.63 6.39
N ALA A 222 14.33 -4.05 6.17
CA ALA A 222 14.01 -5.35 5.62
C ALA A 222 12.79 -5.21 4.68
N PRO A 223 12.87 -5.67 3.41
CA PRO A 223 11.75 -5.55 2.49
C PRO A 223 10.53 -6.34 2.97
N GLY A 224 10.75 -7.54 3.56
CA GLY A 224 9.67 -8.42 4.01
C GLY A 224 8.69 -8.72 2.88
N TRP A 225 7.41 -8.85 3.25
CA TRP A 225 6.31 -9.13 2.32
C TRP A 225 6.15 -8.11 1.18
N LYS A 226 6.67 -6.87 1.31
CA LYS A 226 6.59 -5.85 0.24
C LYS A 226 7.40 -6.20 -1.01
N ARG A 227 8.29 -7.20 -0.95
CA ARG A 227 8.99 -7.72 -2.14
C ARG A 227 8.05 -8.25 -3.23
N TYR A 228 6.83 -8.63 -2.86
CA TYR A 228 5.82 -9.17 -3.78
C TYR A 228 4.80 -8.12 -4.24
N GLU A 229 4.96 -6.85 -3.86
CA GLU A 229 4.16 -5.76 -4.42
C GLU A 229 4.78 -5.29 -5.74
N GLN A 230 3.96 -5.17 -6.78
CA GLN A 230 4.41 -4.68 -8.10
C GLN A 230 4.54 -3.15 -8.15
N GLU A 231 4.00 -2.43 -7.17
CA GLU A 231 4.09 -0.98 -7.11
C GLU A 231 5.38 -0.56 -6.41
N GLN A 232 6.33 -0.03 -7.20
CA GLN A 232 7.31 0.91 -6.67
C GLN A 232 6.56 2.18 -6.27
N ALA A 233 5.94 2.17 -5.08
CA ALA A 233 5.69 3.42 -4.39
C ALA A 233 7.04 4.13 -4.30
N GLU A 234 7.17 5.32 -4.90
CA GLU A 234 8.37 6.16 -4.80
C GLU A 234 8.74 6.26 -3.33
N ALA A 235 9.72 5.46 -2.91
CA ALA A 235 10.16 5.46 -1.53
C ALA A 235 10.80 6.83 -1.31
N ALA A 236 10.30 7.56 -0.29
CA ALA A 236 10.91 8.81 0.12
C ALA A 236 12.42 8.57 0.28
N PRO A 237 13.29 9.34 -0.40
CA PRO A 237 14.70 9.04 -0.45
C PRO A 237 15.29 8.99 0.96
N ALA A 238 16.28 8.11 1.14
CA ALA A 238 17.01 8.03 2.40
C ALA A 238 17.65 9.40 2.69
N LEU A 239 17.46 9.90 3.91
CA LEU A 239 18.09 11.15 4.33
C LEU A 239 19.55 10.88 4.73
N PRO A 240 20.45 11.86 4.50
CA PRO A 240 21.83 11.75 4.93
C PRO A 240 21.92 11.71 6.46
N VAL A 241 23.01 11.14 6.97
CA VAL A 241 23.30 11.12 8.40
C VAL A 241 23.79 12.51 8.82
N VAL A 242 23.05 13.15 9.71
CA VAL A 242 23.38 14.46 10.30
C VAL A 242 23.26 14.41 11.81
N THR A 243 23.94 15.31 12.51
CA THR A 243 23.90 15.42 13.97
C THR A 243 23.16 16.67 14.43
N GLU A 244 22.56 16.62 15.62
CA GLU A 244 21.99 17.83 16.23
C GLU A 244 23.04 18.92 16.40
N ASN A 245 22.62 20.18 16.24
CA ASN A 245 23.45 21.38 16.21
C ASN A 245 24.44 21.46 15.04
N GLN A 246 24.42 20.52 14.09
CA GLN A 246 25.19 20.64 12.86
C GLN A 246 24.70 21.83 12.04
N THR A 247 25.65 22.60 11.52
CA THR A 247 25.37 23.74 10.64
C THR A 247 25.61 23.32 9.19
N LEU A 248 24.64 23.59 8.32
CA LEU A 248 24.68 23.30 6.88
C LEU A 248 24.46 24.60 6.09
N SER A 249 24.90 24.64 4.83
CA SER A 249 24.66 25.78 3.94
C SER A 249 23.40 25.57 3.11
N VAL A 250 22.56 26.61 2.95
CA VAL A 250 21.43 26.58 2.02
C VAL A 250 21.95 26.80 0.59
N SER A 251 21.71 25.82 -0.28
CA SER A 251 22.03 25.88 -1.71
C SER A 251 20.91 26.52 -2.54
N ALA A 252 19.65 26.24 -2.18
CA ALA A 252 18.48 26.81 -2.83
C ALA A 252 17.33 26.98 -1.84
N ALA A 253 16.51 28.02 -2.09
CA ALA A 253 15.25 28.27 -1.39
C ALA A 253 14.19 28.61 -2.45
N SER A 254 13.07 27.89 -2.43
CA SER A 254 11.99 28.08 -3.42
C SER A 254 10.62 27.93 -2.79
N VAL A 255 9.65 28.69 -3.30
CA VAL A 255 8.24 28.58 -2.89
C VAL A 255 7.54 27.59 -3.81
N LYS A 256 6.92 26.57 -3.23
CA LYS A 256 6.04 25.64 -3.93
C LYS A 256 4.59 26.01 -3.66
N THR A 257 3.80 26.09 -4.73
CA THR A 257 2.35 26.28 -4.67
C THR A 257 1.66 24.94 -4.83
N GLY A 258 0.83 24.60 -3.86
CA GLY A 258 -0.10 23.47 -3.93
C GLY A 258 -1.55 23.95 -3.95
N LYS A 259 -2.45 23.03 -4.26
CA LYS A 259 -3.90 23.23 -4.12
C LYS A 259 -4.46 22.10 -3.28
N THR A 260 -5.43 22.41 -2.42
CA THR A 260 -6.18 21.36 -1.73
C THR A 260 -6.93 20.53 -2.77
N THR A 261 -7.02 19.22 -2.53
CA THR A 261 -7.69 18.30 -3.45
C THR A 261 -9.03 17.87 -2.87
N PRO A 262 -10.06 17.72 -3.71
CA PRO A 262 -11.33 17.21 -3.25
C PRO A 262 -11.13 15.78 -2.73
N PRO A 263 -11.95 15.36 -1.78
CA PRO A 263 -11.79 14.03 -1.22
C PRO A 263 -12.22 13.00 -2.28
N LYS A 264 -11.49 11.89 -2.42
CA LYS A 264 -11.62 10.95 -3.55
C LYS A 264 -13.05 10.40 -3.73
N HIS A 265 -13.49 10.23 -4.99
CA HIS A 265 -14.76 9.55 -5.31
C HIS A 265 -14.77 8.12 -4.74
N PHE A 266 -15.97 7.59 -4.50
CA PHE A 266 -16.13 6.17 -4.21
C PHE A 266 -15.96 5.35 -5.50
N THR A 267 -15.00 4.43 -5.51
CA THR A 267 -14.86 3.39 -6.54
C THR A 267 -15.51 2.09 -6.04
N GLU A 268 -15.75 1.11 -6.92
CA GLU A 268 -16.31 -0.20 -6.53
C GLU A 268 -15.52 -0.84 -5.38
N ALA A 269 -14.18 -0.71 -5.39
CA ALA A 269 -13.30 -1.14 -4.31
C ALA A 269 -13.57 -0.46 -2.96
N ILE A 270 -13.91 0.84 -2.95
CA ILE A 270 -14.24 1.59 -1.73
C ILE A 270 -15.70 1.32 -1.30
N CYS A 271 -16.59 1.05 -2.25
CA CYS A 271 -17.94 0.61 -1.95
C CYS A 271 -17.94 -0.76 -1.26
N CYS A 272 -17.14 -1.71 -1.78
CA CYS A 272 -16.94 -3.02 -1.16
C CYS A 272 -16.42 -2.91 0.29
N GLU A 273 -15.44 -2.02 0.53
CA GLU A 273 -14.89 -1.72 1.87
C GLU A 273 -15.95 -1.23 2.89
N ARG A 274 -16.99 -0.55 2.42
CA ARG A 274 -18.05 0.02 3.26
C ARG A 274 -19.34 -0.81 3.26
N GLY A 275 -19.33 -2.02 2.68
CA GLY A 275 -20.53 -2.85 2.54
C GLY A 275 -21.61 -2.25 1.62
N ILE A 276 -21.21 -1.34 0.72
CA ILE A 276 -22.07 -0.61 -0.21
C ILE A 276 -22.28 -1.48 -1.45
N ARG A 277 -23.46 -2.09 -1.60
CA ARG A 277 -23.85 -2.85 -2.80
C ARG A 277 -24.21 -1.93 -3.96
N ILE A 278 -23.36 -1.86 -4.98
CA ILE A 278 -23.71 -1.18 -6.24
C ILE A 278 -24.56 -2.16 -7.06
N ALA A 279 -25.84 -1.85 -7.25
CA ALA A 279 -26.65 -2.57 -8.23
C ALA A 279 -26.23 -2.10 -9.63
N HIS A 280 -25.61 -2.96 -10.42
CA HIS A 280 -25.41 -2.66 -11.84
C HIS A 280 -26.78 -2.60 -12.52
N ARG A 281 -27.09 -1.45 -13.11
CA ARG A 281 -28.17 -1.32 -14.08
C ARG A 281 -27.73 -2.13 -15.29
N LYS A 282 -28.43 -3.22 -15.59
CA LYS A 282 -28.38 -3.79 -16.94
C LYS A 282 -28.96 -2.71 -17.86
N GLU A 283 -28.13 -2.18 -18.76
CA GLU A 283 -28.63 -1.53 -19.97
C GLU A 283 -29.27 -2.58 -20.89
#